data_AF-A0ABD4PJ57-F1
#
_entry.id   AF-A0ABD4PJ57-F1
#
_cell.length_a   1.000
_cell.length_b   1.000
_cell.length_c   1.000
_cell.angle_alpha   90.00
_cell.angle_beta   90.00
_cell.angle_gamma   90.00
#
_symmetry.space_group_name_H-M   'P 1'
#
loop_
_entity.id
_entity.type
_entity.pdbx_description
1 polymer ?
#
loop_
_entity_poly.entity_id
_entity_poly.type
_entity_poly.pdbx_seq_one_letter_code
_entity_poly.pdbx_strand_id
1 'polypeptide(L)'
;MSKEENNIRFDPDNMTREEMVSELLLLRSSRDLTTDIYFEYVDAGLPETTELTAADAGRLKEGLPAHHLHWLVGDGAPLTVRRISDFADVADDFSCLAAFIDPELAEEPEEGFVPEGFGGIFFCGIQDDDE
;
A
#
# COMPACT_ATOMS: atom_id res chain seq x y z
N MET A 1 -21.43 12.54 -22.39
CA MET A 1 -20.22 13.01 -21.69
C MET A 1 -19.62 11.79 -21.05
N SER A 2 -18.55 11.28 -21.64
CA SER A 2 -17.85 10.10 -21.15
C SER A 2 -17.37 10.41 -19.73
N LYS A 3 -17.89 9.70 -18.74
CA LYS A 3 -17.21 9.58 -17.45
C LYS A 3 -15.91 8.89 -17.79
N GLU A 4 -14.87 9.68 -18.01
CA GLU A 4 -13.50 9.20 -17.95
C GLU A 4 -13.41 8.52 -16.58
N GLU A 5 -13.32 7.19 -16.61
CA GLU A 5 -12.98 6.39 -15.44
C GLU A 5 -11.73 7.06 -14.90
N ASN A 6 -11.91 7.81 -13.81
CA ASN A 6 -10.86 8.56 -13.17
C ASN A 6 -9.95 7.48 -12.57
N ASN A 7 -9.05 6.97 -13.39
CA ASN A 7 -7.89 6.16 -13.02
C ASN A 7 -6.98 7.07 -12.22
N ILE A 8 -7.45 7.52 -11.07
CA ILE A 8 -6.72 8.44 -10.21
C ILE A 8 -5.51 7.68 -9.72
N ARG A 9 -4.41 7.90 -10.42
CA ARG A 9 -3.07 7.65 -9.95
C ARG A 9 -2.83 8.71 -8.89
N PHE A 10 -2.26 8.34 -7.74
CA PHE A 10 -1.86 9.31 -6.72
C PHE A 10 -1.04 10.44 -7.37
N ASP A 11 -1.59 11.66 -7.40
CA ASP A 11 -1.05 12.84 -8.10
C ASP A 11 -1.07 14.04 -7.15
N PRO A 12 -0.04 14.18 -6.29
CA PRO A 12 -0.02 15.18 -5.24
C PRO A 12 -0.02 16.62 -5.77
N ASP A 13 0.42 16.85 -7.01
CA ASP A 13 0.44 18.19 -7.63
C ASP A 13 -0.96 18.66 -8.04
N ASN A 14 -1.90 17.73 -8.26
CA ASN A 14 -3.28 18.00 -8.71
C ASN A 14 -4.36 17.60 -7.71
N MET A 15 -3.98 17.12 -6.52
CA MET A 15 -4.89 16.70 -5.46
C MET A 15 -4.97 17.71 -4.32
N THR A 16 -6.16 17.87 -3.74
CA THR A 16 -6.32 18.53 -2.44
C THR A 16 -5.78 17.65 -1.32
N ARG A 17 -5.51 18.25 -0.14
CA ARG A 17 -5.10 17.49 1.05
C ARG A 17 -6.10 16.41 1.42
N GLU A 18 -7.40 16.71 1.37
CA GLU A 18 -8.46 15.75 1.70
C GLU A 18 -8.49 14.57 0.71
N GLU A 19 -8.27 14.83 -0.58
CA GLU A 19 -8.17 13.77 -1.60
C GLU A 19 -6.93 12.91 -1.39
N MET A 20 -5.78 13.51 -1.11
CA MET A 20 -4.55 12.77 -0.80
C MET A 20 -4.73 11.87 0.43
N VAL A 21 -5.31 12.41 1.50
CA VAL A 21 -5.61 11.64 2.72
C VAL A 21 -6.58 10.49 2.44
N SER A 22 -7.66 10.76 1.72
CA SER A 22 -8.62 9.71 1.36
C SER A 22 -7.96 8.60 0.54
N GLU A 23 -7.09 8.95 -0.41
CA GLU A 23 -6.39 7.99 -1.25
C GLU A 23 -5.37 7.17 -0.45
N LEU A 24 -4.66 7.79 0.49
CA LEU A 24 -3.72 7.11 1.38
C LEU A 24 -4.43 6.09 2.29
N LEU A 25 -5.63 6.42 2.80
CA LEU A 25 -6.45 5.48 3.56
C LEU A 25 -6.91 4.30 2.70
N LEU A 26 -7.26 4.56 1.43
CA LEU A 26 -7.58 3.48 0.48
C LEU A 26 -6.37 2.60 0.18
N LEU A 27 -5.17 3.18 0.07
CA LEU A 27 -3.91 2.45 -0.13
C LEU A 27 -3.61 1.55 1.07
N ARG A 28 -3.79 2.02 2.32
CA ARG A 28 -3.66 1.18 3.53
C ARG A 28 -4.59 -0.02 3.52
N SER A 29 -5.88 0.21 3.25
CA SER A 29 -6.86 -0.88 3.15
C SER A 29 -6.47 -1.89 2.05
N SER A 30 -5.92 -1.39 0.94
CA SER A 30 -5.46 -2.22 -0.17
C SER A 30 -4.20 -3.02 0.18
N ARG A 31 -3.24 -2.41 0.89
CA ARG A 31 -2.07 -3.07 1.47
C ARG A 31 -2.52 -4.20 2.39
N ASP A 32 -3.37 -3.89 3.37
CA ASP A 32 -3.79 -4.87 4.38
C ASP A 32 -4.47 -6.09 3.74
N LEU A 33 -5.36 -5.87 2.76
CA LEU A 33 -6.01 -6.96 2.02
C LEU A 33 -5.01 -7.80 1.20
N THR A 34 -4.05 -7.16 0.52
CA THR A 34 -3.06 -7.89 -0.29
C THR A 34 -2.06 -8.64 0.58
N THR A 35 -1.68 -8.08 1.71
CA THR A 35 -0.84 -8.70 2.74
C THR A 35 -1.53 -9.89 3.42
N ASP A 36 -2.82 -9.77 3.75
CA ASP A 36 -3.64 -10.88 4.29
C ASP A 36 -3.62 -12.10 3.35
N ILE A 37 -3.93 -11.86 2.07
CA ILE A 37 -3.88 -12.91 1.04
C ILE A 37 -2.45 -13.44 0.89
N TYR A 38 -1.44 -12.58 0.85
CA TYR A 38 -0.03 -13.02 0.75
C TYR A 38 0.35 -13.98 1.89
N PHE A 39 0.01 -13.65 3.13
CA PHE A 39 0.34 -14.49 4.28
C PHE A 39 -0.35 -15.85 4.27
N GLU A 40 -1.57 -15.96 3.73
CA GLU A 40 -2.23 -17.27 3.54
C GLU A 40 -1.38 -18.22 2.66
N TYR A 41 -0.67 -17.69 1.65
CA TYR A 41 0.19 -18.47 0.76
C TYR A 41 1.55 -18.78 1.40
N VAL A 42 2.10 -17.84 2.18
CA VAL A 42 3.32 -18.04 2.96
C VAL A 42 3.11 -19.14 4.00
N ASP A 43 2.00 -19.10 4.74
CA ASP A 43 1.64 -20.11 5.74
C ASP A 43 1.42 -21.50 5.11
N ALA A 44 0.93 -21.53 3.87
CA ALA A 44 0.82 -22.75 3.07
C ALA A 44 2.17 -23.24 2.50
N GLY A 45 3.24 -22.46 2.63
CA GLY A 45 4.58 -22.78 2.10
C GLY A 45 4.66 -22.71 0.57
N LEU A 46 3.79 -21.93 -0.06
CA LEU A 46 3.75 -21.79 -1.52
C LEU A 46 4.80 -20.79 -2.01
N PRO A 47 5.45 -21.04 -3.16
CA PRO A 47 6.43 -20.12 -3.71
C PRO A 47 5.77 -18.83 -4.20
N GLU A 48 6.52 -17.73 -4.20
CA GLU A 48 6.03 -16.41 -4.65
C GLU A 48 5.61 -16.40 -6.14
N THR A 49 6.08 -17.35 -6.93
CA THR A 49 5.69 -17.53 -8.35
C THR A 49 4.31 -18.17 -8.52
N THR A 50 3.68 -18.60 -7.42
CA THR A 50 2.33 -19.19 -7.45
C THR A 50 1.32 -18.17 -7.96
N GLU A 51 0.52 -18.58 -8.94
CA GLU A 51 -0.64 -17.81 -9.38
C GLU A 51 -1.73 -17.86 -8.31
N LEU A 52 -2.38 -16.72 -8.07
CA LEU A 52 -3.49 -16.65 -7.13
C LEU A 52 -4.66 -17.50 -7.62
N THR A 53 -5.35 -18.11 -6.66
CA THR A 53 -6.60 -18.83 -6.97
C THR A 53 -7.66 -17.86 -7.51
N ALA A 54 -8.62 -18.40 -8.26
CA ALA A 54 -9.75 -17.60 -8.73
C ALA A 54 -10.57 -16.98 -7.58
N ALA A 55 -10.57 -17.60 -6.40
CA ALA A 55 -11.23 -17.08 -5.22
C ALA A 55 -10.50 -15.84 -4.68
N ASP A 56 -9.17 -15.89 -4.55
CA ASP A 56 -8.37 -14.77 -4.06
C ASP A 56 -8.31 -13.63 -5.07
N ALA A 57 -8.20 -13.95 -6.36
CA ALA A 57 -8.37 -12.96 -7.42
C ALA A 57 -9.78 -12.32 -7.39
N GLY A 58 -10.80 -13.05 -6.92
CA GLY A 58 -12.14 -12.53 -6.65
C GLY A 58 -12.15 -11.56 -5.47
N ARG A 59 -11.57 -11.95 -4.33
CA ARG A 59 -11.41 -11.10 -3.14
C ARG A 59 -10.72 -9.78 -3.48
N LEU A 60 -9.64 -9.81 -4.27
CA LEU A 60 -8.95 -8.61 -4.72
C LEU A 60 -9.84 -7.71 -5.59
N LYS A 61 -10.64 -8.28 -6.49
CA LYS A 61 -11.56 -7.50 -7.34
C LYS A 61 -12.70 -6.85 -6.56
N GLU A 62 -13.14 -7.49 -5.48
CA GLU A 62 -14.23 -6.98 -4.64
C GLU A 62 -13.73 -5.97 -3.59
N GLY A 63 -12.51 -6.17 -3.08
CA GLY A 63 -11.94 -5.35 -2.02
C GLY A 63 -11.10 -4.16 -2.50
N LEU A 64 -10.49 -4.23 -3.69
CA LEU A 64 -9.65 -3.14 -4.20
C LEU A 64 -10.43 -2.13 -5.04
N PRO A 65 -10.11 -0.83 -4.92
CA PRO A 65 -10.51 0.17 -5.90
C PRO A 65 -10.04 -0.19 -7.31
N ALA A 66 -10.80 0.20 -8.33
CA ALA A 66 -10.53 -0.14 -9.73
C ALA A 66 -9.13 0.33 -10.20
N HIS A 67 -8.68 1.50 -9.75
CA HIS A 67 -7.37 2.05 -10.12
C HIS A 67 -6.21 1.32 -9.43
N HIS A 68 -6.38 0.81 -8.21
CA HIS A 68 -5.40 -0.08 -7.56
C HIS A 68 -5.35 -1.45 -8.24
N LEU A 69 -6.52 -2.00 -8.57
CA LEU A 69 -6.60 -3.25 -9.32
C LEU A 69 -5.88 -3.11 -10.67
N HIS A 70 -5.98 -1.96 -11.34
CA HIS A 70 -5.27 -1.70 -12.58
C HIS A 70 -3.74 -1.80 -12.43
N TRP A 71 -3.16 -1.47 -11.28
CA TRP A 71 -1.72 -1.65 -11.04
C TRP A 71 -1.35 -3.14 -10.97
N LEU A 72 -2.25 -3.95 -10.43
CA LEU A 72 -2.05 -5.39 -10.33
C LEU A 72 -2.27 -6.13 -11.66
N VAL A 73 -3.28 -5.74 -12.46
CA VAL A 73 -3.69 -6.50 -13.66
C VAL A 73 -3.45 -5.78 -15.00
N GLY A 74 -2.99 -4.53 -14.99
CA GLY A 74 -3.00 -3.63 -16.15
C GLY A 74 -2.14 -4.07 -17.35
N ASP A 75 -1.17 -4.95 -17.15
CA ASP A 75 -0.32 -5.54 -18.19
C ASP A 75 -0.82 -6.89 -18.71
N GLY A 76 -1.94 -7.41 -18.19
CA GLY A 76 -2.52 -8.69 -18.58
C GLY A 76 -1.72 -9.91 -18.12
N ALA A 77 -0.72 -9.73 -17.25
CA ALA A 77 0.03 -10.82 -16.66
C ALA A 77 -0.80 -11.55 -15.58
N PRO A 78 -0.47 -12.80 -15.25
CA PRO A 78 -1.10 -13.52 -14.14
C PRO A 78 -0.87 -12.79 -12.81
N LEU A 79 -1.90 -12.78 -11.95
CA LEU A 79 -1.76 -12.36 -10.56
C LEU A 79 -1.01 -13.44 -9.80
N THR A 80 0.17 -13.12 -9.32
CA THR A 80 1.02 -14.03 -8.53
C THR A 80 1.17 -13.51 -7.11
N VAL A 81 1.57 -14.39 -6.19
CA VAL A 81 1.88 -14.04 -4.80
C VAL A 81 2.93 -12.93 -4.73
N ARG A 82 3.99 -13.00 -5.55
CA ARG A 82 5.00 -11.93 -5.66
C ARG A 82 4.38 -10.58 -6.00
N ARG A 83 3.45 -10.58 -6.95
CA ARG A 83 2.89 -9.33 -7.49
C ARG A 83 2.01 -8.59 -6.50
N ILE A 84 1.29 -9.31 -5.65
CA ILE A 84 0.53 -8.69 -4.56
C ILE A 84 1.43 -8.25 -3.41
N SER A 85 2.55 -8.95 -3.16
CA SER A 85 3.59 -8.49 -2.22
C SER A 85 4.23 -7.19 -2.70
N ASP A 86 4.65 -7.12 -3.97
CA ASP A 86 5.25 -5.91 -4.55
C ASP A 86 4.29 -4.72 -4.47
N PHE A 87 2.98 -4.95 -4.65
CA PHE A 87 1.97 -3.92 -4.47
C PHE A 87 1.84 -3.49 -3.00
N ALA A 88 1.86 -4.43 -2.05
CA ALA A 88 1.80 -4.13 -0.63
C ALA A 88 3.01 -3.29 -0.18
N ASP A 89 4.21 -3.62 -0.63
CA ASP A 89 5.43 -2.85 -0.34
C ASP A 89 5.31 -1.40 -0.85
N VAL A 90 4.84 -1.22 -2.09
CA VAL A 90 4.61 0.12 -2.64
C VAL A 90 3.53 0.87 -1.85
N ALA A 91 2.42 0.20 -1.52
CA ALA A 91 1.35 0.83 -0.75
C ALA A 91 1.82 1.25 0.66
N ASP A 92 2.73 0.49 1.27
CA ASP A 92 3.35 0.82 2.55
C ASP A 92 4.27 2.05 2.46
N ASP A 93 5.13 2.12 1.43
CA ASP A 93 5.96 3.28 1.13
C ASP A 93 5.12 4.56 0.98
N PHE A 94 3.98 4.48 0.28
CA PHE A 94 3.05 5.60 0.15
C PHE A 94 2.33 5.90 1.47
N SER A 95 1.99 4.89 2.28
CA SER A 95 1.40 5.10 3.61
C SER A 95 2.30 5.96 4.51
N CYS A 96 3.62 5.80 4.40
CA CYS A 96 4.57 6.64 5.13
C CYS A 96 4.50 8.12 4.72
N LEU A 97 4.12 8.43 3.48
CA LEU A 97 3.89 9.80 3.02
C LEU A 97 2.64 10.43 3.69
N ALA A 98 1.70 9.61 4.16
CA ALA A 98 0.52 10.11 4.88
C ALA A 98 0.92 10.87 6.14
N ALA A 99 1.91 10.37 6.90
CA ALA A 99 2.42 11.02 8.10
C ALA A 99 3.02 12.42 7.82
N PHE A 100 3.58 12.62 6.62
CA PHE A 100 4.13 13.92 6.20
C PHE A 100 3.05 14.92 5.78
N ILE A 101 1.94 14.44 5.21
CA ILE A 101 0.83 15.27 4.72
C ILE A 101 -0.15 15.59 5.86
N ASP A 102 -0.39 14.61 6.72
CA ASP A 102 -1.22 14.72 7.91
C ASP A 102 -0.59 13.95 9.08
N PRO A 103 -0.01 14.65 10.07
CA PRO A 103 0.63 13.99 11.20
C PRO A 103 -0.35 13.18 12.06
N GLU A 104 -1.67 13.43 11.98
CA GLU A 104 -2.69 12.62 12.65
C GLU A 104 -2.87 11.24 11.99
N LEU A 105 -2.34 11.04 10.76
CA LEU A 105 -2.36 9.77 10.04
C LEU A 105 -1.07 8.97 10.21
N ALA A 106 -0.07 9.46 10.96
CA ALA A 106 1.14 8.70 11.22
C ALA A 106 0.76 7.33 11.82
N GLU A 107 1.13 6.23 11.14
CA GLU A 107 1.06 4.91 11.76
C GLU A 107 2.09 4.89 12.90
N GLU A 108 1.67 4.43 14.07
CA GLU A 108 2.61 4.16 15.16
C GLU A 108 3.65 3.17 14.62
N PRO A 109 4.96 3.41 14.79
CA PRO A 109 5.95 2.46 14.31
C PRO A 109 5.63 1.10 14.94
N GLU A 110 5.44 0.08 14.11
CA GLU A 110 5.31 -1.28 14.62
C GLU A 110 6.51 -1.54 15.54
N GLU A 111 6.26 -1.88 16.81
CA GLU A 111 7.28 -2.15 17.82
C GLU A 111 8.21 -3.27 17.33
N GLY A 112 9.26 -2.94 16.57
CA GLY A 112 10.17 -3.97 16.05
C GLY A 112 11.16 -3.61 14.94
N PHE A 113 11.02 -2.50 14.20
CA PHE A 113 11.98 -2.20 13.14
C PHE A 113 13.10 -1.26 13.59
N VAL A 114 14.26 -1.82 13.92
CA VAL A 114 15.53 -1.09 13.96
C VAL A 114 16.16 -1.26 12.58
N PRO A 115 16.12 -0.26 11.67
CA PRO A 115 16.84 -0.36 10.41
C PRO A 115 18.35 -0.25 10.71
N GLU A 116 19.00 -1.39 10.91
CA GLU A 116 20.46 -1.45 10.88
C GLU A 116 20.93 -1.15 9.45
N GLY A 117 21.35 0.10 9.25
CA GLY A 117 22.29 0.45 8.20
C GLY A 117 21.69 0.90 6.87
N PHE A 118 21.12 2.10 6.83
CA PHE A 118 21.27 2.95 5.66
C PHE A 118 21.50 4.40 6.11
N GLY A 119 22.74 4.87 5.93
CA GLY A 119 23.13 6.24 6.22
C GLY A 119 22.36 7.20 5.31
N GLY A 120 21.44 7.96 5.90
CA GLY A 120 20.65 8.93 5.16
C GLY A 120 19.55 9.58 6.02
N ILE A 121 19.95 10.29 7.08
CA ILE A 121 19.20 11.38 7.74
C ILE A 121 17.67 11.18 7.83
N PHE A 122 17.22 10.22 8.64
CA PHE A 122 15.88 10.29 9.24
C PHE A 122 16.02 10.93 10.62
N PHE A 123 15.85 12.25 10.68
CA PHE A 123 15.65 12.95 11.95
C PHE A 123 14.21 12.71 12.40
N CYS A 124 13.96 11.56 13.05
CA CYS A 124 12.90 11.47 14.04
C CYS A 124 13.49 12.05 15.33
N GLY A 125 13.29 13.34 15.52
CA GLY A 125 13.77 14.08 16.67
C GLY A 125 12.80 15.20 16.98
N ILE A 126 11.66 14.85 17.59
CA ILE A 126 11.00 15.78 18.50
C ILE A 126 11.65 15.52 19.85
N GLN A 127 12.66 16.34 20.15
CA GLN A 127 13.03 16.62 21.53
C GLN A 127 11.83 17.36 22.15
N ASP A 128 11.13 16.70 23.07
CA ASP A 128 10.46 17.42 24.15
C ASP A 128 11.41 17.34 25.35
N ASP A 129 12.27 18.35 25.45
CA ASP A 129 12.86 18.81 26.69
C ASP A 129 11.85 19.79 27.29
N ASP A 130 11.18 19.42 28.39
CA ASP A 130 10.74 20.39 29.40
C ASP A 130 10.47 19.69 30.76
N GLU A 131 11.41 19.96 31.68
CA GLU A 131 11.43 19.87 33.17
C GLU A 131 11.66 18.54 33.93
#